data_AF-A0AAV8WWH6-F1
#
_entry.id   AF-A0AAV8WWH6-F1
#
_cell.length_a   1.000
_cell.length_b   1.000
_cell.length_c   1.000
_cell.angle_alpha   90.00
_cell.angle_beta   90.00
_cell.angle_gamma   90.00
#
_symmetry.space_group_name_H-M   'P 1'
#
loop_
_entity.id
_entity.type
_entity.pdbx_description
1 polymer ?
#
loop_
_entity_poly.entity_id
_entity_poly.type
_entity_poly.pdbx_seq_one_letter_code
_entity_poly.pdbx_strand_id
1 'polypeptide(L)'
;MCNSPKKAYLMIDNRILDPGNPFIPVKENADLTVSCVVDEGNPKPSLSWELTLGSLALLDAPEVPLEVLNLTETVRDQKVGARNDARLGRVLRAHHNATLTCFVRHIALDQPLNVSLLLNVQCE
;
A
#
# COMPACT_ATOMS: atom_id res chain seq x y z
N MET A 1 -23.26 -10.59 15.56
CA MET A 1 -22.18 -10.06 16.41
C MET A 1 -21.05 -9.60 15.51
N CYS A 2 -20.49 -8.43 15.79
CA CYS A 2 -19.35 -7.90 15.06
C CYS A 2 -18.06 -8.48 15.65
N ASN A 3 -17.14 -8.92 14.79
CA ASN A 3 -15.81 -9.39 15.19
C ASN A 3 -14.77 -8.46 14.58
N SER A 4 -13.82 -7.98 15.37
CA SER A 4 -12.77 -7.10 14.86
C SER A 4 -11.78 -7.86 13.97
N PRO A 5 -11.22 -7.23 12.93
CA PRO A 5 -10.07 -7.77 12.22
C PRO A 5 -8.88 -7.89 13.19
N LYS A 6 -8.10 -8.96 13.06
CA LYS A 6 -7.01 -9.26 14.02
C LYS A 6 -5.65 -8.71 13.60
N LYS A 7 -5.38 -8.75 12.30
CA LYS A 7 -4.06 -8.41 11.75
C LYS A 7 -4.19 -7.90 10.32
N ALA A 8 -3.42 -6.87 10.00
CA ALA A 8 -3.19 -6.40 8.64
C ALA A 8 -1.71 -6.58 8.29
N TYR A 9 -1.41 -6.95 7.05
CA TYR A 9 -0.04 -7.07 6.57
C TYR A 9 0.05 -6.82 5.06
N LEU A 10 1.24 -6.44 4.64
CA LEU A 10 1.55 -6.17 3.24
C LEU A 10 2.26 -7.37 2.62
N MET A 11 2.04 -7.58 1.32
CA MET A 11 2.73 -8.60 0.55
C MET A 11 3.16 -8.06 -0.81
N ILE A 12 4.28 -8.58 -1.31
CA ILE A 12 4.73 -8.41 -2.70
C ILE A 12 5.07 -9.80 -3.23
N ASP A 13 4.61 -10.13 -4.44
CA ASP A 13 4.82 -11.45 -5.06
C ASP A 13 4.45 -12.63 -4.13
N ASN A 14 3.32 -12.49 -3.42
CA ASN A 14 2.82 -13.47 -2.45
C ASN A 14 3.74 -13.72 -1.23
N ARG A 15 4.70 -12.83 -0.95
CA ARG A 15 5.56 -12.87 0.24
C ARG A 15 5.17 -11.77 1.21
N ILE A 16 4.97 -12.14 2.47
CA ILE A 16 4.66 -11.20 3.54
C ILE A 16 5.88 -10.31 3.81
N LEU A 17 5.65 -9.00 3.87
CA LEU A 17 6.66 -8.02 4.24
C LEU A 17 6.80 -7.96 5.76
N ASP A 18 8.04 -7.79 6.22
CA ASP A 18 8.32 -7.63 7.64
C ASP A 18 7.86 -6.24 8.11
N PRO A 19 6.91 -6.13 9.07
CA PRO A 19 6.52 -4.84 9.61
C PRO A 19 7.66 -4.09 10.32
N GLY A 20 8.74 -4.78 10.72
CA GLY A 20 9.95 -4.16 11.28
C GLY A 20 10.88 -3.51 10.24
N ASN A 21 10.69 -3.83 8.96
CA ASN A 21 11.48 -3.25 7.87
C ASN A 21 10.57 -2.78 6.72
N PRO A 22 10.08 -1.53 6.77
CA PRO A 22 9.19 -0.99 5.75
C PRO A 22 9.91 -0.66 4.44
N PHE A 23 11.25 -0.72 4.38
CA PHE A 23 12.03 -0.30 3.22
C PHE A 23 12.10 -1.40 2.17
N ILE A 24 11.46 -1.16 1.03
CA ILE A 24 11.46 -2.12 -0.08
C ILE A 24 12.30 -1.57 -1.24
N PRO A 25 13.39 -2.26 -1.64
CA PRO A 25 14.12 -1.89 -2.84
C PRO A 25 13.27 -2.21 -4.07
N VAL A 26 13.10 -1.22 -4.95
CA VAL A 26 12.34 -1.37 -6.19
C VAL A 26 13.15 -0.79 -7.35
N LYS A 27 13.14 -1.47 -8.49
CA LYS A 27 13.81 -0.96 -9.70
C LYS A 27 12.99 0.17 -10.32
N GLU A 28 13.67 1.18 -10.83
CA GLU A 28 13.02 2.17 -11.69
C GLU A 28 12.43 1.50 -12.94
N ASN A 29 11.30 2.01 -13.42
CA ASN A 29 10.47 1.49 -14.51
C ASN A 29 9.81 0.13 -14.27
N ALA A 30 9.98 -0.48 -13.09
CA ALA A 30 9.30 -1.73 -12.77
C ALA A 30 7.78 -1.54 -12.61
N ASP A 31 7.05 -2.61 -12.87
CA ASP A 31 5.65 -2.77 -12.46
C ASP A 31 5.64 -3.32 -11.04
N LEU A 32 5.04 -2.59 -10.11
CA LEU A 32 4.98 -2.96 -8.71
C LEU A 32 3.52 -3.18 -8.29
N THR A 33 3.23 -4.37 -7.78
CA THR A 33 1.94 -4.66 -7.13
C THR A 33 2.17 -5.03 -5.67
N VAL A 34 1.49 -4.30 -4.78
CA VAL A 34 1.51 -4.54 -3.34
C VAL A 34 0.12 -4.95 -2.90
N SER A 35 0.01 -6.06 -2.17
CA SER A 35 -1.26 -6.54 -1.61
C SER A 35 -1.35 -6.18 -0.15
N CYS A 36 -2.47 -5.60 0.26
CA CYS A 36 -2.86 -5.46 1.65
C CYS A 36 -3.85 -6.57 1.99
N VAL A 37 -3.55 -7.34 3.03
CA VAL A 37 -4.38 -8.45 3.50
C VAL A 37 -4.73 -8.24 4.95
N VAL A 38 -6.00 -8.43 5.26
CA VAL A 38 -6.55 -8.37 6.61
C VAL A 38 -7.19 -9.70 6.94
N ASP A 39 -6.75 -10.29 8.05
CA ASP A 39 -7.31 -11.54 8.55
C ASP A 39 -8.55 -11.27 9.42
N GLU A 40 -9.61 -12.03 9.17
CA GLU A 40 -10.89 -11.95 9.88
C GLU A 40 -11.58 -10.57 9.75
N GLY A 41 -12.64 -10.35 10.52
CA GLY A 41 -13.48 -9.16 10.44
C GLY A 41 -14.89 -9.51 9.98
N ASN A 42 -15.87 -9.16 10.80
CA ASN A 42 -17.28 -9.25 10.47
C ASN A 42 -18.00 -7.99 11.00
N PRO A 43 -18.62 -7.16 10.14
CA PRO A 43 -18.70 -7.28 8.67
C PRO A 43 -17.33 -7.19 7.99
N LYS A 44 -17.25 -7.52 6.69
CA LYS A 44 -15.98 -7.48 5.94
C LYS A 44 -15.33 -6.08 6.07
N PRO A 45 -14.04 -5.98 6.47
CA PRO A 45 -13.37 -4.69 6.58
C PRO A 45 -13.18 -4.04 5.20
N SER A 46 -13.19 -2.71 5.15
CA SER A 46 -12.89 -1.95 3.94
C SER A 46 -11.42 -1.54 3.92
N LEU A 47 -10.81 -1.64 2.74
CA LEU A 47 -9.41 -1.36 2.50
C LEU A 47 -9.29 -0.28 1.43
N SER A 48 -8.42 0.69 1.65
CA SER A 48 -8.10 1.73 0.67
C SER A 48 -6.61 2.04 0.69
N TRP A 49 -6.07 2.51 -0.43
CA TRP A 49 -4.66 2.85 -0.54
C TRP A 49 -4.43 4.35 -0.65
N GLU A 50 -3.27 4.78 -0.16
CA GLU A 50 -2.77 6.14 -0.36
C GLU A 50 -1.28 6.07 -0.69
N LEU A 51 -0.89 6.86 -1.69
CA LEU A 51 0.50 7.08 -2.05
C LEU A 51 0.90 8.49 -1.62
N THR A 52 1.84 8.59 -0.68
CA THR A 52 2.41 9.85 -0.22
C THR A 52 3.81 9.99 -0.78
N LEU A 53 4.06 10.99 -1.62
CA LEU A 53 5.39 11.22 -2.18
C LEU A 53 6.35 11.80 -1.13
N GLY A 54 7.64 11.48 -1.25
CA GLY A 54 8.68 12.05 -0.40
C GLY A 54 8.89 13.54 -0.70
N SER A 55 9.28 14.32 0.31
CA SER A 55 9.43 15.79 0.19
C SER A 55 10.36 16.23 -0.95
N LEU A 56 11.39 15.43 -1.28
CA LEU A 56 12.32 15.74 -2.37
C LEU A 56 11.64 15.68 -3.76
N ALA A 57 10.68 14.77 -3.96
CA ALA A 57 9.92 14.70 -5.21
C ALA A 57 9.05 15.95 -5.45
N LEU A 58 8.71 16.69 -4.39
CA LEU A 58 7.96 17.93 -4.45
C LEU A 58 8.85 19.18 -4.65
N LEU A 59 10.17 19.04 -4.49
CA LEU A 59 11.13 20.15 -4.69
C LEU A 59 11.57 20.27 -6.15
N ASP A 60 11.66 19.15 -6.88
CA ASP A 60 12.20 19.11 -8.25
C ASP A 60 11.17 19.42 -9.35
N ALA A 61 9.87 19.56 -9.02
CA ALA A 61 8.82 19.85 -10.01
C ALA A 61 7.72 20.75 -9.42
N PRO A 62 7.43 21.93 -10.01
CA PRO A 62 6.30 22.78 -9.61
C PRO A 62 4.93 22.09 -9.79
N GLU A 63 4.88 21.11 -10.70
CA GLU A 63 3.71 20.27 -10.98
C GLU A 63 4.14 18.81 -10.93
N VAL A 64 3.67 18.06 -9.93
CA VAL A 64 3.85 16.60 -9.87
C VAL A 64 3.09 16.00 -11.05
N PRO A 65 3.75 15.27 -11.98
CA PRO A 65 3.04 14.63 -13.08
C PRO A 65 1.98 13.67 -12.55
N LEU A 66 0.76 13.74 -13.08
CA LEU A 66 -0.36 12.86 -12.66
C LEU A 66 -0.01 11.37 -12.73
N GLU A 67 0.91 11.00 -13.63
CA GLU A 67 1.44 9.64 -13.76
C GLU A 67 2.11 9.12 -12.48
N VAL A 68 2.74 9.99 -11.68
CA VAL A 68 3.40 9.64 -10.41
C VAL A 68 2.36 9.28 -9.33
N LEU A 69 1.11 9.73 -9.48
CA LEU A 69 0.03 9.43 -8.55
C LEU A 69 -0.89 8.32 -9.07
N ASN A 70 -0.57 7.72 -10.23
CA ASN A 70 -1.43 6.75 -10.88
C ASN A 70 -1.35 5.38 -10.20
N LEU A 71 -2.15 5.22 -9.15
CA LEU A 71 -2.33 3.98 -8.41
C LEU A 71 -3.60 3.27 -8.85
N THR A 72 -3.48 2.02 -9.29
CA THR A 72 -4.64 1.19 -9.59
C THR A 72 -4.96 0.28 -8.40
N GLU A 73 -6.14 0.43 -7.82
CA GLU A 73 -6.63 -0.46 -6.76
C GLU A 73 -7.44 -1.64 -7.32
N THR A 74 -7.28 -2.83 -6.75
CA THR A 74 -8.03 -4.02 -7.11
C THR A 74 -8.45 -4.77 -5.85
N VAL A 75 -9.73 -4.64 -5.50
CA VAL A 75 -10.34 -5.40 -4.41
C VAL A 75 -10.44 -6.86 -4.82
N ARG A 76 -9.90 -7.76 -3.99
CA ARG A 76 -10.01 -9.21 -4.19
C ARG A 76 -11.03 -9.82 -3.24
N ASP A 77 -11.78 -10.78 -3.77
CA ASP A 77 -12.66 -11.59 -2.94
C ASP A 77 -11.87 -12.55 -2.07
N GLN A 78 -12.22 -12.55 -0.80
CA GLN A 78 -11.71 -13.42 0.24
C GLN A 78 -12.90 -13.96 1.01
N LYS A 79 -12.86 -15.27 1.33
CA LYS A 79 -13.91 -15.93 2.13
C LYS A 79 -13.97 -15.38 3.56
N VAL A 80 -12.82 -15.02 4.11
CA VAL A 80 -12.66 -14.45 5.46
C VAL A 80 -11.67 -13.30 5.36
N GLY A 81 -12.01 -12.15 5.96
CA GLY A 81 -11.19 -10.95 5.88
C GLY A 81 -11.33 -10.18 4.58
N ALA A 82 -10.31 -9.39 4.24
CA ALA A 82 -10.30 -8.58 3.02
C ALA A 82 -8.90 -8.48 2.41
N ARG A 83 -8.87 -8.35 1.08
CA ARG A 83 -7.65 -8.10 0.32
C ARG A 83 -7.87 -7.01 -0.73
N ASN A 84 -6.94 -6.07 -0.81
CA ASN A 84 -6.92 -5.03 -1.84
C ASN A 84 -5.49 -4.85 -2.33
N ASP A 85 -5.31 -4.93 -3.64
CA ASP A 85 -4.01 -4.76 -4.28
C ASP A 85 -3.88 -3.32 -4.80
N ALA A 86 -2.71 -2.71 -4.60
CA ALA A 86 -2.31 -1.45 -5.20
C ALA A 86 -1.22 -1.71 -6.23
N ARG A 87 -1.45 -1.29 -7.48
CA ARG A 87 -0.49 -1.43 -8.58
C ARG A 87 0.00 -0.06 -9.05
N LEU A 88 1.32 0.11 -9.01
CA LEU A 88 2.07 1.14 -9.73
C LEU A 88 2.56 0.52 -11.03
N GLY A 89 1.88 0.83 -12.14
CA GLY A 89 2.22 0.25 -13.45
C GLY A 89 3.61 0.62 -13.95
N ARG A 90 4.18 1.71 -13.44
CA ARG A 90 5.56 2.13 -13.70
C ARG A 90 6.14 2.91 -12.53
N VAL A 91 7.14 2.34 -11.86
CA VAL A 91 7.84 2.98 -10.76
C VAL A 91 8.85 4.00 -11.28
N LEU A 92 8.53 5.29 -11.15
CA LEU A 92 9.40 6.42 -11.47
C LEU A 92 10.33 6.80 -10.32
N ARG A 93 11.44 7.49 -10.62
CA ARG A 93 12.35 8.08 -9.63
C ARG A 93 11.65 8.94 -8.57
N ALA A 94 10.58 9.65 -8.96
CA ALA A 94 9.78 10.47 -8.04
C ALA A 94 9.10 9.67 -6.91
N HIS A 95 8.99 8.34 -7.04
CA HIS A 95 8.51 7.47 -5.97
C HIS A 95 9.58 7.12 -4.94
N HIS A 96 10.83 7.55 -5.12
CA HIS A 96 11.86 7.34 -4.10
C HIS A 96 11.48 8.06 -2.81
N ASN A 97 11.56 7.36 -1.67
CA ASN A 97 11.05 7.79 -0.37
C ASN A 97 9.53 8.05 -0.34
N ALA A 98 8.78 7.60 -1.34
CA ALA A 98 7.33 7.59 -1.26
C ALA A 98 6.86 6.48 -0.31
N THR A 99 5.78 6.77 0.42
CA THR A 99 5.15 5.82 1.33
C THR A 99 3.84 5.35 0.72
N LEU A 100 3.67 4.03 0.62
CA LEU A 100 2.42 3.43 0.21
C LEU A 100 1.71 2.88 1.46
N THR A 101 0.54 3.41 1.78
CA THR A 101 -0.21 3.09 3.00
C THR A 101 -1.53 2.43 2.66
N CYS A 102 -1.79 1.26 3.24
CA CYS A 102 -3.10 0.65 3.26
C CYS A 102 -3.83 1.04 4.55
N PHE A 103 -5.00 1.63 4.39
CA PHE A 103 -5.90 1.95 5.49
C PHE A 103 -6.97 0.87 5.62
N VAL A 104 -7.12 0.34 6.84
CA VAL A 104 -8.15 -0.64 7.19
C VAL A 104 -9.21 0.02 8.04
N ARG A 105 -10.43 0.05 7.56
CA ARG A 105 -11.60 0.58 8.28
C ARG A 105 -12.55 -0.56 8.63
N HIS A 106 -13.04 -0.55 9.86
CA HIS A 106 -14.00 -1.54 10.34
C HIS A 106 -14.75 -1.00 11.57
N ILE A 107 -16.02 -1.37 11.73
CA ILE A 107 -16.89 -0.84 12.80
C ILE A 107 -16.42 -1.18 14.21
N ALA A 108 -15.71 -2.30 14.37
CA ALA A 108 -15.18 -2.74 15.65
C ALA A 108 -13.75 -2.21 15.95
N LEU A 109 -13.25 -1.25 15.16
CA LEU A 109 -11.98 -0.59 15.40
C LEU A 109 -12.24 0.85 15.85
N ASP A 110 -11.72 1.23 17.02
CA ASP A 110 -11.81 2.61 17.51
C ASP A 110 -10.95 3.58 16.66
N GLN A 111 -9.87 3.08 16.08
CA GLN A 111 -9.00 3.80 15.14
C GLN A 111 -8.68 2.90 13.95
N PRO A 112 -8.53 3.45 12.72
CA PRO A 112 -8.11 2.68 11.56
C PRO A 112 -6.78 1.96 11.80
N LEU A 113 -6.68 0.70 11.36
CA LEU A 113 -5.40 -0.01 11.32
C LEU A 113 -4.69 0.38 10.03
N ASN A 114 -3.44 0.83 10.13
CA ASN A 114 -2.67 1.28 8.98
C ASN A 114 -1.42 0.41 8.85
N VAL A 115 -1.13 -0.06 7.65
CA VAL A 115 0.13 -0.72 7.32
C VAL A 115 0.73 -0.03 6.11
N SER A 116 2.00 0.31 6.21
CA SER A 116 2.70 1.07 5.18
C SER A 116 4.05 0.48 4.83
N LEU A 117 4.53 0.82 3.65
CA LEU A 117 5.88 0.55 3.20
C LEU A 117 6.48 1.82 2.58
N LEU A 118 7.81 1.88 2.58
CA LEU A 118 8.58 2.97 2.00
C LEU A 118 9.35 2.45 0.78
N LEU A 119 9.14 3.12 -0.35
CA LEU A 119 9.72 2.76 -1.62
C LEU A 119 11.15 3.30 -1.74
N ASN A 120 12.12 2.40 -1.87
CA ASN A 120 13.51 2.73 -2.13
C ASN A 120 13.85 2.45 -3.60
N VAL A 121 13.55 3.41 -4.47
CA VAL A 121 13.79 3.27 -5.91
C VAL A 121 15.29 3.29 -6.22
N GLN A 122 15.79 2.21 -6.81
CA GLN A 122 17.18 2.06 -7.25
C GLN A 122 17.36 2.53 -8.69
N CYS A 123 18.43 3.28 -8.96
CA CYS A 123 18.89 3.54 -10.32
C CYS A 123 19.45 2.23 -10.90
N GLU A 124 19.11 1.92 -12.16
CA GLU A 124 19.85 0.92 -12.94
C GLU A 124 21.18 1.48 -13.46
#